data_AF-A0A3D3FAF7-F1
#
_entry.id   AF-A0A3D3FAF7-F1
#
_cell.length_a   1.000
_cell.length_b   1.000
_cell.length_c   1.000
_cell.angle_alpha   90.00
_cell.angle_beta   90.00
_cell.angle_gamma   90.00
#
_symmetry.space_group_name_H-M   'P 1'
#
loop_
_entity.id
_entity.type
_entity.pdbx_description
1 polymer ?
#
loop_
_entity_poly.entity_id
_entity_poly.type
_entity_poly.pdbx_seq_one_letter_code
_entity_poly.pdbx_strand_id
1 'polypeptide(L)'
;LALLPVNHDTLISEKLEISHADTSWMLIASALVFLMTPGLAFFYGGMVRYKNLVSTLLQSFITLGIISVIWIVVGFSLAFGESIGGIIGNPATFILFKNVGFAPNPDFAGPIPFALFAV
;
A
#
# COMPACT_ATOMS: atom_id res chain seq x y z
N LEU A 1 17.24 -24.32 -28.53
CA LEU A 1 17.41 -22.86 -28.60
C LEU A 1 17.74 -22.33 -27.21
N ALA A 2 18.89 -22.74 -26.68
CA ALA A 2 19.30 -22.49 -25.30
C ALA A 2 20.83 -22.39 -25.28
N LEU A 3 21.39 -21.26 -25.74
CA LEU A 3 22.82 -20.92 -25.65
C LEU A 3 23.02 -19.40 -25.78
N LEU A 4 22.24 -18.57 -25.09
CA LEU A 4 22.71 -17.21 -24.79
C LEU A 4 23.39 -17.22 -23.42
N PRO A 5 24.56 -16.59 -23.28
CA PRO A 5 25.20 -16.45 -21.98
C PRO A 5 24.25 -15.69 -21.05
N VAL A 6 23.79 -16.37 -19.99
CA VAL A 6 23.04 -15.72 -18.91
C VAL A 6 24.05 -14.90 -18.12
N ASN A 7 24.23 -13.63 -18.50
CA ASN A 7 24.94 -12.68 -17.67
C ASN A 7 24.09 -12.44 -16.41
N HIS A 8 24.67 -12.66 -15.23
CA HIS A 8 23.99 -12.34 -13.97
C HIS A 8 23.64 -10.84 -13.87
N ASP A 9 24.35 -9.98 -14.61
CA ASP A 9 24.14 -8.52 -14.66
C ASP A 9 22.88 -8.12 -15.42
N THR A 10 22.46 -8.89 -16.44
CA THR A 10 21.24 -8.59 -17.21
C THR A 10 19.97 -8.96 -16.44
N LEU A 11 20.04 -9.95 -15.56
CA LEU A 11 18.92 -10.36 -14.69
C LEU A 11 18.61 -9.32 -13.60
N ILE A 12 19.61 -8.56 -13.17
CA ILE A 12 19.46 -7.51 -12.14
C ILE A 12 18.84 -6.25 -12.75
N SER A 13 19.23 -5.88 -13.98
CA SER A 13 18.59 -4.75 -14.70
C SER A 13 17.12 -5.03 -15.04
N GLU A 14 16.76 -6.25 -15.45
CA GLU A 14 15.35 -6.59 -15.75
C GLU A 14 14.45 -6.52 -14.52
N LYS A 15 14.99 -6.79 -13.33
CA LYS A 15 14.24 -6.74 -12.06
C LYS A 15 13.97 -5.34 -11.53
N LEU A 16 14.70 -4.32 -12.01
CA LEU A 16 14.62 -2.93 -11.53
C LEU A 16 13.80 -2.02 -12.47
N GLU A 17 13.36 -2.55 -13.62
CA GLU A 17 12.42 -1.84 -14.47
C GLU A 17 10.99 -1.99 -13.96
N ILE A 18 10.20 -0.92 -14.10
CA ILE A 18 8.80 -0.92 -13.68
C ILE A 18 8.01 -1.88 -14.58
N SER A 19 7.47 -2.93 -13.99
CA SER A 19 6.56 -3.83 -14.68
C SER A 19 5.16 -3.23 -14.71
N HIS A 20 4.68 -2.88 -15.90
CA HIS A 20 3.33 -2.35 -16.10
C HIS A 20 2.24 -3.38 -15.74
N ALA A 21 2.51 -4.67 -15.97
CA ALA A 21 1.59 -5.75 -15.63
C ALA A 21 1.41 -5.87 -14.10
N ASP A 22 2.53 -5.91 -13.36
CA ASP A 22 2.51 -6.01 -11.90
C ASP A 22 1.91 -4.76 -11.27
N THR A 23 2.24 -3.58 -11.80
CA THR A 23 1.66 -2.30 -11.37
C THR A 23 0.13 -2.27 -11.57
N SER A 24 -0.36 -2.71 -12.73
CA SER A 24 -1.80 -2.73 -13.02
C SER A 24 -2.53 -3.72 -12.10
N TRP A 25 -1.93 -4.88 -11.85
CA TRP A 25 -2.49 -5.86 -10.93
C TRP A 25 -2.56 -5.33 -9.49
N MET A 26 -1.48 -4.70 -9.01
CA MET A 26 -1.44 -4.08 -7.69
C MET A 26 -2.50 -2.99 -7.53
N LEU A 27 -2.70 -2.13 -8.54
CA LEU A 27 -3.74 -1.11 -8.52
C LEU A 27 -5.16 -1.71 -8.43
N ILE A 28 -5.43 -2.78 -9.19
CA ILE A 28 -6.73 -3.47 -9.13
C ILE A 28 -6.91 -4.12 -7.76
N ALA A 29 -5.88 -4.79 -7.23
CA ALA A 29 -5.91 -5.42 -5.93
C ALA A 29 -6.17 -4.40 -4.80
N SER A 30 -5.45 -3.27 -4.77
CA SER A 30 -5.69 -2.19 -3.79
C SER A 30 -7.10 -1.61 -3.92
N ALA A 31 -7.64 -1.44 -5.13
CA ALA A 31 -9.01 -0.98 -5.33
C ALA A 31 -10.06 -1.95 -4.75
N LEU A 32 -9.82 -3.27 -4.89
CA LEU A 32 -10.68 -4.29 -4.28
C LEU A 32 -10.63 -4.27 -2.75
N VAL A 33 -9.45 -4.06 -2.16
CA VAL A 33 -9.28 -3.91 -0.70
C VAL A 33 -9.96 -2.64 -0.21
N PHE A 34 -9.80 -1.53 -0.93
CA PHE A 34 -10.45 -0.26 -0.60
C PHE A 34 -11.97 -0.41 -0.54
N LEU A 35 -12.57 -1.21 -1.43
CA LEU A 35 -14.00 -1.51 -1.46
C LEU A 35 -14.48 -2.31 -0.22
N MET A 36 -13.60 -3.04 0.48
CA MET A 36 -13.99 -3.80 1.68
C MET A 36 -14.41 -2.90 2.84
N THR A 37 -13.75 -1.74 3.03
CA THR A 37 -14.03 -0.82 4.15
C THR A 37 -15.45 -0.24 4.09
N PRO A 38 -15.95 0.29 2.95
CA PRO A 38 -17.36 0.66 2.82
C PRO A 38 -18.29 -0.58 2.71
N GLY A 39 -17.81 -1.71 2.17
CA GLY A 39 -18.59 -2.96 2.12
C GLY A 39 -18.99 -3.46 3.52
N LEU A 40 -18.05 -3.45 4.46
CA LEU A 40 -18.31 -3.74 5.87
C LEU A 40 -19.24 -2.69 6.50
N ALA A 41 -19.09 -1.41 6.17
CA ALA A 41 -19.96 -0.35 6.68
C ALA A 41 -21.44 -0.60 6.32
N PHE A 42 -21.72 -1.04 5.08
CA PHE A 42 -23.08 -1.41 4.68
C PHE A 42 -23.57 -2.69 5.37
N PHE A 43 -22.69 -3.68 5.55
CA PHE A 43 -23.01 -4.91 6.27
C PHE A 43 -23.36 -4.64 7.74
N TYR A 44 -22.52 -3.88 8.46
CA TYR A 44 -22.77 -3.49 9.84
C TYR A 44 -23.91 -2.48 9.97
N GLY A 45 -24.08 -1.58 9.00
CA GLY A 45 -25.22 -0.66 8.93
C GLY A 45 -26.56 -1.39 8.80
N GLY A 46 -26.61 -2.52 8.08
CA GLY A 46 -27.81 -3.35 7.93
C GLY A 46 -28.19 -4.16 9.17
N MET A 47 -27.25 -4.42 10.08
CA MET A 47 -27.51 -5.11 11.36
C MET A 47 -27.92 -4.15 12.50
N VAL A 48 -27.88 -2.85 12.26
CA VAL A 48 -28.22 -1.81 13.24
C VAL A 48 -29.65 -1.31 13.01
N ARG A 49 -30.31 -0.83 14.07
CA ARG A 49 -31.67 -0.26 13.97
C ARG A 49 -31.66 0.91 12.98
N TYR A 50 -32.73 1.04 12.19
CA TYR A 50 -32.87 2.08 11.16
C TYR A 50 -32.54 3.50 11.66
N LYS A 51 -32.94 3.84 12.89
CA LYS A 51 -32.64 5.14 13.52
C LYS A 51 -31.15 5.44 13.74
N ASN A 52 -30.28 4.42 13.73
CA ASN A 52 -28.84 4.53 13.93
C ASN A 52 -28.04 4.23 12.66
N LEU A 53 -28.68 3.81 11.56
CA LEU A 53 -28.03 3.41 10.31
C LEU A 53 -27.17 4.54 9.72
N VAL A 54 -27.72 5.75 9.65
CA VAL A 54 -27.01 6.91 9.09
C VAL A 54 -25.75 7.25 9.92
N SER A 55 -25.84 7.12 11.25
CA SER A 55 -24.69 7.36 12.14
C SER A 55 -23.59 6.33 11.93
N THR A 56 -23.92 5.06 11.75
CA THR A 56 -22.93 3.99 11.52
C THR A 56 -22.23 4.17 10.17
N LEU A 57 -22.96 4.49 9.11
CA LEU A 57 -22.38 4.75 7.78
C LEU A 57 -21.44 5.96 7.79
N LEU A 58 -21.83 7.04 8.47
CA LEU A 58 -21.04 8.27 8.56
C LEU A 58 -19.77 8.07 9.40
N GLN A 59 -19.84 7.28 10.48
CA GLN A 59 -18.66 6.88 11.25
C GLN A 59 -17.64 6.10 10.41
N SER A 60 -18.09 5.16 9.58
CA SER A 60 -17.18 4.42 8.69
C SER A 60 -16.53 5.34 7.65
N PHE A 61 -17.25 6.31 7.10
CA PHE A 61 -16.69 7.27 6.14
C PHE A 61 -15.64 8.19 6.78
N ILE A 62 -15.92 8.72 7.98
CA ILE A 62 -14.96 9.52 8.74
C ILE A 62 -13.72 8.70 9.10
N THR A 63 -13.91 7.46 9.55
CA THR A 63 -12.81 6.57 9.93
C THR A 63 -11.90 6.27 8.75
N LEU A 64 -12.46 6.07 7.55
CA LEU A 64 -11.69 5.89 6.31
C LEU A 64 -10.81 7.11 6.00
N GLY A 65 -11.32 8.34 6.20
CA GLY A 65 -10.54 9.56 6.04
C GLY A 65 -9.47 9.77 7.11
N ILE A 66 -9.75 9.43 8.36
CA ILE A 66 -8.76 9.56 9.45
C ILE A 66 -7.62 8.56 9.27
N ILE A 67 -7.93 7.31 8.95
CA ILE A 67 -6.93 6.26 8.76
C ILE A 67 -6.02 6.58 7.56
N SER A 68 -6.56 7.08 6.45
CA SER A 68 -5.74 7.45 5.29
C SER A 68 -4.76 8.58 5.61
N VAL A 69 -5.16 9.58 6.41
CA VAL A 69 -4.26 10.64 6.88
C VAL A 69 -3.19 10.07 7.81
N ILE A 70 -3.56 9.27 8.81
CA ILE A 70 -2.61 8.66 9.75
C ILE A 70 -1.58 7.80 9.00
N TRP A 71 -2.03 7.06 7.99
CA TRP A 71 -1.17 6.22 7.15
C TRP A 71 -0.08 7.04 6.45
N ILE A 72 -0.44 8.16 5.83
CA ILE A 72 0.51 9.02 5.12
C ILE A 72 1.44 9.77 6.07
N VAL A 73 0.95 10.21 7.24
CA VAL A 73 1.76 11.00 8.18
C VAL A 73 2.81 10.15 8.88
N VAL A 74 2.43 8.97 9.41
CA VAL A 74 3.33 8.10 10.19
C VAL A 74 3.24 6.62 9.85
N GLY A 75 2.07 6.12 9.45
CA GLY A 75 1.84 4.67 9.31
C GLY A 75 2.75 4.02 8.27
N PHE A 76 2.95 4.66 7.13
CA PHE A 76 3.84 4.20 6.08
C PHE A 76 5.30 4.10 6.57
N SER A 77 5.77 5.10 7.32
CA SER A 77 7.13 5.10 7.89
C SER A 77 7.32 4.02 8.96
N LEU A 78 6.28 3.71 9.74
CA LEU A 78 6.36 2.64 10.73
C LEU A 78 6.37 1.24 10.09
N ALA A 79 5.79 1.08 8.91
CA ALA A 79 5.73 -0.20 8.19
C ALA A 79 6.96 -0.43 7.29
N PHE A 80 7.39 0.59 6.55
CA PHE A 80 8.45 0.48 5.53
C PHE A 80 9.73 1.27 5.86
N GLY A 81 9.77 1.99 6.99
CA GLY A 81 10.95 2.71 7.44
C GLY A 81 12.07 1.79 7.93
N GLU A 82 13.23 2.38 8.22
CA GLU A 82 14.40 1.63 8.70
C GLU A 82 14.06 0.85 9.97
N SER A 83 14.38 -0.43 10.00
CA SER A 83 13.98 -1.30 11.10
C SER A 83 14.73 -0.96 12.39
N ILE A 84 13.98 -0.61 13.44
CA ILE A 84 14.46 -0.47 14.80
C ILE A 84 14.24 -1.82 15.50
N GLY A 85 15.31 -2.61 15.63
CA GLY A 85 15.28 -3.87 16.37
C GLY A 85 14.44 -4.99 15.74
N GLY A 86 14.09 -4.90 14.45
CA GLY A 86 13.32 -5.93 13.75
C GLY A 86 11.81 -5.90 13.99
N ILE A 87 11.30 -4.96 14.79
CA ILE A 87 9.90 -4.94 15.24
C ILE A 87 9.13 -3.75 14.66
N ILE A 88 9.77 -2.59 14.51
CA ILE A 88 9.11 -1.36 14.05
C ILE A 88 10.01 -0.56 13.11
N GLY A 89 9.42 0.06 12.09
CA GLY A 89 10.11 1.03 11.24
C GLY A 89 10.31 2.36 11.99
N ASN A 90 11.41 3.06 11.68
CA ASN A 90 11.66 4.38 12.23
C ASN A 90 10.62 5.38 11.67
N PRO A 91 9.86 6.09 12.54
CA PRO A 91 8.84 7.05 12.10
C PRO A 91 9.42 8.28 11.38
N ALA A 92 10.73 8.53 11.46
CA ALA A 92 11.38 9.66 10.81
C ALA A 92 11.80 9.40 9.36
N THR A 93 11.87 8.14 8.91
CA THR A 93 12.40 7.78 7.58
C THR A 93 11.51 8.27 6.43
N PHE A 94 10.20 8.10 6.56
CA PHE A 94 9.18 8.45 5.54
C PHE A 94 8.07 9.32 6.12
N ILE A 95 8.38 10.18 7.09
CA ILE A 95 7.38 11.05 7.70
C ILE A 95 6.73 11.96 6.63
N LEU A 96 5.40 12.09 6.69
CA LEU A 96 4.63 12.90 5.74
C LEU A 96 4.87 12.51 4.26
N PHE A 97 5.16 11.23 4.01
CA PHE A 97 5.48 10.69 2.68
C PHE A 97 6.75 11.25 2.03
N LYS A 98 7.64 11.87 2.82
CA LYS A 98 8.91 12.38 2.33
C LYS A 98 9.82 11.22 1.90
N ASN A 99 10.53 11.39 0.77
CA ASN A 99 11.40 10.36 0.16
C ASN A 99 10.68 9.11 -0.38
N VAL A 100 9.34 9.15 -0.55
CA VAL A 100 8.61 8.08 -1.25
C VAL A 100 8.42 8.50 -2.71
N GLY A 101 8.96 7.71 -3.63
CA GLY A 101 8.91 7.98 -5.07
C GLY A 101 8.33 6.81 -5.88
N PHE A 102 8.26 7.01 -7.20
CA PHE A 102 7.86 5.97 -8.15
C PHE A 102 9.02 5.05 -8.54
N ALA A 103 10.24 5.33 -8.06
CA ALA A 103 11.37 4.46 -8.23
C ALA A 103 11.10 3.12 -7.52
N PRO A 104 11.38 1.98 -8.16
CA PRO A 104 11.28 0.69 -7.48
C PRO A 104 12.35 0.55 -6.42
N ASN A 105 11.98 -0.05 -5.28
CA ASN A 105 12.91 -0.28 -4.19
C ASN A 105 13.34 -1.76 -4.17
N PRO A 106 14.64 -2.07 -4.38
CA PRO A 106 15.13 -3.45 -4.44
C PRO A 106 14.95 -4.24 -3.13
N ASP A 107 14.80 -3.56 -1.99
CA ASP A 107 14.66 -4.22 -0.68
C ASP A 107 13.24 -4.77 -0.42
N PHE A 108 12.23 -4.25 -1.13
CA PHE A 108 10.83 -4.63 -0.91
C PHE A 108 10.21 -5.32 -2.12
N ALA A 109 10.23 -4.66 -3.29
CA ALA A 109 9.68 -5.18 -4.53
C ALA A 109 10.36 -4.50 -5.73
N GLY A 110 11.20 -5.25 -6.42
CA GLY A 110 12.05 -4.76 -7.51
C GLY A 110 11.31 -4.10 -8.69
N PRO A 111 10.19 -4.64 -9.21
CA PRO A 111 9.53 -4.08 -10.39
C PRO A 111 8.28 -3.23 -10.08
N ILE A 112 7.94 -3.04 -8.80
CA ILE A 112 6.71 -2.34 -8.37
C ILE A 112 7.09 -0.96 -7.81
N PRO A 113 6.50 0.14 -8.30
CA PRO A 113 6.72 1.47 -7.74
C PRO A 113 6.47 1.52 -6.24
N PHE A 114 7.44 2.04 -5.47
CA PHE A 114 7.37 2.03 -4.01
C PHE A 114 6.17 2.83 -3.46
N ALA A 115 5.74 3.87 -4.15
CA ALA A 115 4.54 4.63 -3.81
C ALA A 115 3.22 3.82 -3.84
N LEU A 116 3.14 2.71 -4.59
CA LEU A 116 1.92 1.89 -4.66
C LEU A 116 1.61 1.17 -3.34
N PHE A 117 2.62 0.94 -2.50
CA PHE A 117 2.42 0.34 -1.18
C PHE A 117 1.71 1.26 -0.19
N ALA A 118 1.49 2.52 -0.56
CA ALA A 118 0.77 3.49 0.26
C ALA A 118 -0.73 3.55 -0.02
N VAL A 119 -1.23 2.82 -1.03
CA VAL A 119 -2.61 2.85 -1.53
C VAL A 119 -3.40 1.61 -1.12
#